data_AF-A0A9W6X222-F1
#
_entry.id   AF-A0A9W6X222-F1
#
_cell.length_a   1.000
_cell.length_b   1.000
_cell.length_c   1.000
_cell.angle_alpha   90.00
_cell.angle_beta   90.00
_cell.angle_gamma   90.00
#
_symmetry.space_group_name_H-M   'P 1'
#
loop_
_entity.id
_entity.type
_entity.pdbx_description
1 polymer ?
#
loop_
_entity_poly.entity_id
_entity_poly.type
_entity_poly.pdbx_seq_one_letter_code
_entity_poly.pdbx_strand_id
1 'polypeptide(L)'
;MKVPMEVPVVASEGLTSGRHLEALLSTPKHFSEDHVHTAKVATGIRMEYMLETNADSQSPACRHLPEERLVLIMGFLQLKELWGPVIDMLMKKWDAKKQGRNLTVLTFDNRGVGGTDAPLGRYTTSQMAEDALSLLDHLGWDSAHFVGIRCVEHHAL
;
A
#
# COMPACT_ATOMS: atom_id res chain seq x y z
N MET A 1 1.60 49.83 -27.80
CA MET A 1 1.15 48.57 -28.43
C MET A 1 1.84 47.40 -27.74
N LYS A 2 1.10 46.52 -27.05
CA LYS A 2 1.60 45.23 -26.53
C LYS A 2 1.07 44.16 -27.48
N VAL A 3 1.96 43.44 -28.15
CA VAL A 3 1.59 42.29 -28.99
C VAL A 3 1.14 41.16 -28.03
N PRO A 4 -0.04 40.55 -28.20
CA PRO A 4 -0.42 39.40 -27.40
C PRO A 4 0.51 38.24 -27.78
N MET A 5 1.26 37.73 -26.79
CA MET A 5 2.05 36.52 -26.97
C MET A 5 1.11 35.34 -26.77
N GLU A 6 0.73 34.66 -27.86
CA GLU A 6 0.02 33.38 -27.76
C GLU A 6 0.99 32.34 -27.19
N VAL A 7 0.82 32.04 -25.91
CA VAL A 7 1.50 30.89 -25.28
C VAL A 7 0.78 29.64 -25.77
N PRO A 8 1.45 28.70 -26.47
CA PRO A 8 0.81 27.48 -26.92
C PRO A 8 0.32 26.69 -25.71
N VAL A 9 -0.99 26.42 -25.66
CA VAL A 9 -1.54 25.47 -24.69
C VAL A 9 -1.22 24.07 -25.21
N VAL A 10 -0.20 23.45 -24.63
CA VAL A 10 0.13 22.05 -24.88
C VAL A 10 -0.78 21.20 -24.00
N ALA A 11 -1.56 20.30 -24.59
CA ALA A 11 -2.27 19.28 -23.83
C ALA A 11 -1.23 18.43 -23.09
N SER A 12 -1.28 18.43 -21.75
CA SER A 12 -0.44 17.50 -20.98
C SER A 12 -0.84 16.07 -21.33
N GLU A 13 0.14 15.18 -21.54
CA GLU A 13 -0.08 13.73 -21.64
C GLU A 13 -0.53 13.14 -20.29
N GLY A 14 -1.62 13.65 -19.71
CA GLY A 14 -2.10 13.20 -18.41
C GLY A 14 -2.27 11.68 -18.42
N LEU A 15 -1.58 10.96 -17.51
CA LEU A 15 -1.69 9.51 -17.26
C LEU A 15 -2.10 8.65 -18.49
N THR A 16 -1.40 8.79 -19.63
CA THR A 16 -1.74 8.09 -20.88
C THR A 16 -0.93 6.82 -21.15
N SER A 17 -0.24 6.26 -20.14
CA SER A 17 0.33 4.92 -20.34
C SER A 17 -0.76 3.88 -20.06
N GLY A 18 -1.08 3.02 -21.03
CA GLY A 18 -2.02 1.91 -20.83
C GLY A 18 -1.69 1.08 -19.58
N ARG A 19 -0.40 1.00 -19.23
CA ARG A 19 0.09 0.36 -17.99
C ARG A 19 -0.40 1.04 -16.71
N HIS A 20 -0.54 2.38 -16.68
CA HIS A 20 -1.09 3.09 -15.52
C HIS A 20 -2.60 2.85 -15.40
N LEU A 21 -3.33 2.81 -16.52
CA LEU A 21 -4.75 2.50 -16.52
C LEU A 21 -5.02 1.04 -16.12
N GLU A 22 -4.25 0.10 -16.64
CA GLU A 22 -4.29 -1.30 -16.21
C GLU A 22 -4.00 -1.43 -14.72
N ALA A 23 -3.00 -0.71 -14.20
CA ALA A 23 -2.68 -0.72 -12.78
C ALA A 23 -3.83 -0.16 -11.93
N LEU A 24 -4.49 0.93 -12.35
CA LEU A 24 -5.70 1.47 -11.71
C LEU A 24 -6.86 0.47 -11.69
N LEU A 25 -7.06 -0.26 -12.78
CA LEU A 25 -8.11 -1.27 -12.89
C LEU A 25 -7.74 -2.60 -12.23
N SER A 26 -6.52 -2.73 -11.72
CA SER A 26 -6.01 -3.98 -11.17
C SER A 26 -6.18 -4.13 -9.67
N THR A 27 -6.69 -3.13 -8.97
CA THR A 27 -6.98 -3.27 -7.54
C THR A 27 -7.77 -4.55 -7.21
N PRO A 28 -8.84 -4.94 -7.93
CA PRO A 28 -9.60 -6.14 -7.59
C PRO A 28 -8.80 -7.46 -7.61
N LYS A 29 -7.69 -7.55 -8.37
CA LYS A 29 -6.88 -8.79 -8.39
C LYS A 29 -5.97 -8.96 -7.17
N HIS A 30 -5.64 -7.86 -6.49
CA HIS A 30 -4.75 -7.88 -5.33
C HIS A 30 -5.52 -7.98 -4.01
N PHE A 31 -6.78 -7.55 -4.00
CA PHE A 31 -7.64 -7.54 -2.82
C PHE A 31 -8.76 -8.59 -2.93
N SER A 32 -8.39 -9.83 -3.28
CA SER A 32 -9.31 -10.98 -3.24
C SER A 32 -9.47 -11.51 -1.80
N GLU A 33 -10.47 -12.36 -1.57
CA GLU A 33 -10.71 -12.99 -0.25
C GLU A 33 -9.50 -13.80 0.25
N ASP A 34 -8.65 -14.31 -0.65
CA ASP A 34 -7.44 -15.06 -0.29
C ASP A 34 -6.30 -14.18 0.20
N HIS A 35 -6.29 -12.89 -0.16
CA HIS A 35 -5.23 -11.95 0.23
C HIS A 35 -5.67 -11.01 1.35
N VAL A 36 -6.98 -10.78 1.51
CA VAL A 36 -7.53 -9.91 2.53
C VAL A 36 -7.84 -10.71 3.78
N HIS A 37 -7.31 -10.25 4.90
CA HIS A 37 -7.36 -10.92 6.18
C HIS A 37 -7.79 -9.96 7.27
N THR A 38 -8.24 -10.53 8.39
CA THR A 38 -8.50 -9.75 9.61
C THR A 38 -7.77 -10.35 10.79
N ALA A 39 -7.27 -9.49 11.68
CA ALA A 39 -6.61 -9.91 12.90
C ALA A 39 -7.03 -9.02 14.06
N LYS A 40 -7.25 -9.63 15.23
CA LYS A 40 -7.35 -8.88 16.48
C LYS A 40 -5.94 -8.63 17.01
N VAL A 41 -5.57 -7.35 17.11
CA VAL A 41 -4.23 -6.93 17.52
C VAL A 41 -4.19 -6.49 18.99
N ALA A 42 -2.99 -6.33 19.54
CA ALA A 42 -2.77 -6.05 20.96
C ALA A 42 -3.40 -4.73 21.45
N THR A 43 -3.56 -3.73 20.57
CA THR A 43 -4.27 -2.47 20.85
C THR A 43 -5.78 -2.65 21.04
N GLY A 44 -6.31 -3.86 20.84
CA GLY A 44 -7.69 -4.24 21.14
C GLY A 44 -8.66 -4.09 19.98
N ILE A 45 -8.21 -3.59 18.83
CA ILE A 45 -9.01 -3.46 17.61
C ILE A 45 -8.84 -4.69 16.71
N ARG A 46 -9.85 -4.98 15.89
CA ARG A 46 -9.71 -5.83 14.70
C ARG A 46 -9.23 -4.96 13.53
N MET A 47 -8.12 -5.35 12.93
CA MET A 47 -7.58 -4.72 11.73
C MET A 47 -7.87 -5.59 10.51
N GLU A 48 -8.26 -4.95 9.41
CA GLU A 48 -8.30 -5.56 8.09
C GLU A 48 -7.05 -5.17 7.31
N TYR A 49 -6.41 -6.16 6.70
CA TYR A 49 -5.16 -5.99 6.00
C TYR A 49 -5.09 -6.93 4.79
N MET A 50 -4.21 -6.62 3.86
CA MET A 50 -3.91 -7.44 2.69
C MET A 50 -2.45 -7.87 2.75
N LEU A 51 -2.19 -9.14 2.45
CA LEU A 51 -0.86 -9.68 2.21
C LEU A 51 -0.73 -10.20 0.78
N GLU A 52 0.36 -9.85 0.13
CA GLU A 52 0.69 -10.38 -1.20
C GLU A 52 2.19 -10.64 -1.31
N THR A 53 2.55 -11.85 -1.73
CA THR A 53 3.93 -12.25 -1.98
C THR A 53 4.14 -12.44 -3.48
N ASN A 54 5.33 -12.10 -3.98
CA ASN A 54 5.69 -12.28 -5.40
C ASN A 54 5.35 -13.70 -5.91
N ALA A 55 4.80 -13.79 -7.11
CA ALA A 55 4.23 -15.03 -7.66
C ALA A 55 5.25 -16.18 -7.81
N ASP A 56 6.52 -15.86 -8.06
CA ASP A 56 7.59 -16.85 -8.21
C ASP A 56 8.14 -17.36 -6.87
N SER A 57 7.70 -16.82 -5.73
CA SER A 57 8.13 -17.23 -4.38
C SER A 57 7.94 -18.72 -4.12
N GLN A 58 6.88 -19.33 -4.63
CA GLN A 58 6.60 -20.75 -4.44
C GLN A 58 7.40 -21.66 -5.39
N SER A 59 8.11 -21.08 -6.37
CA SER A 59 8.92 -21.88 -7.30
C SER A 59 10.09 -22.56 -6.58
N PRO A 60 10.54 -23.75 -7.03
CA PRO A 60 11.66 -24.45 -6.40
C PRO A 60 12.95 -23.62 -6.28
N ALA A 61 13.13 -22.67 -7.19
CA ALA A 61 14.30 -21.79 -7.24
C ALA A 61 14.22 -20.57 -6.30
N CYS A 62 13.01 -20.17 -5.87
CA CYS A 62 12.83 -18.98 -5.03
C CYS A 62 12.29 -19.31 -3.63
N ARG A 63 11.72 -20.50 -3.39
CA ARG A 63 11.10 -20.89 -2.10
C ARG A 63 12.05 -20.87 -0.90
N HIS A 64 13.35 -20.94 -1.14
CA HIS A 64 14.38 -20.91 -0.10
C HIS A 64 15.02 -19.53 0.08
N LEU A 65 14.65 -18.56 -0.75
CA LEU A 65 15.19 -17.22 -0.66
C LEU A 65 14.62 -16.50 0.57
N PRO A 66 15.43 -15.64 1.23
CA PRO A 66 14.93 -14.83 2.32
C PRO A 66 13.79 -13.92 1.86
N GLU A 67 12.98 -13.48 2.80
CA GLU A 67 11.82 -12.64 2.56
C GLU A 67 12.12 -11.17 2.91
N GLU A 68 11.85 -10.29 1.95
CA GLU A 68 11.84 -8.84 2.12
C GLU A 68 10.40 -8.40 2.39
N ARG A 69 10.22 -7.51 3.37
CA ARG A 69 8.88 -7.12 3.86
C ARG A 69 8.67 -5.63 3.66
N LEU A 70 7.58 -5.28 2.99
CA LEU A 70 7.21 -3.90 2.69
C LEU A 70 5.82 -3.61 3.25
N VAL A 71 5.73 -2.62 4.13
CA VAL A 71 4.47 -2.12 4.70
C VAL A 71 4.09 -0.82 4.02
N LEU A 72 2.91 -0.80 3.41
CA LEU A 72 2.31 0.35 2.77
C LEU A 72 1.26 0.94 3.71
N ILE A 73 1.53 2.14 4.23
CA ILE A 73 0.63 2.84 5.14
C ILE A 73 -0.11 3.92 4.36
N MET A 74 -1.44 3.76 4.30
CA MET A 74 -2.29 4.70 3.61
C MET A 74 -2.42 6.04 4.36
N GLY A 75 -2.68 7.11 3.61
CA GLY A 75 -2.93 8.45 4.13
C GLY A 75 -4.28 8.63 4.83
N PHE A 76 -4.57 9.86 5.26
CA PHE A 76 -5.78 10.19 6.02
C PHE A 76 -7.07 9.81 5.28
N LEU A 77 -7.92 9.00 5.92
CA LEU A 77 -9.24 8.55 5.44
C LEU A 77 -9.24 7.82 4.09
N GLN A 78 -8.11 7.22 3.73
CA GLN A 78 -7.99 6.46 2.50
C GLN A 78 -7.95 4.95 2.78
N LEU A 79 -8.50 4.18 1.85
CA LEU A 79 -8.59 2.72 1.93
C LEU A 79 -7.30 2.06 1.41
N LYS A 80 -6.91 0.91 1.97
CA LYS A 80 -5.74 0.12 1.56
C LYS A 80 -5.71 -0.21 0.06
N GLU A 81 -6.87 -0.32 -0.57
CA GLU A 81 -7.08 -0.63 -1.99
C GLU A 81 -6.44 0.38 -2.95
N LEU A 82 -6.25 1.65 -2.52
CA LEU A 82 -5.64 2.66 -3.40
C LEU A 82 -4.14 2.42 -3.63
N TRP A 83 -3.52 1.50 -2.88
CA TRP A 83 -2.17 1.01 -3.17
C TRP A 83 -2.13 0.03 -4.36
N GLY A 84 -3.27 -0.47 -4.83
CA GLY A 84 -3.35 -1.48 -5.90
C GLY A 84 -2.45 -1.22 -7.11
N PRO A 85 -2.39 0.01 -7.68
CA PRO A 85 -1.52 0.30 -8.80
C PRO A 85 -0.02 0.18 -8.48
N VAL A 86 0.37 0.55 -7.26
CA VAL A 86 1.76 0.46 -6.79
C VAL A 86 2.13 -1.00 -6.56
N ILE A 87 1.24 -1.77 -5.92
CA ILE A 87 1.39 -3.20 -5.69
C ILE A 87 1.55 -3.93 -7.03
N ASP A 88 0.66 -3.66 -8.00
CA ASP A 88 0.74 -4.27 -9.34
C ASP A 88 2.08 -4.01 -10.02
N MET A 89 2.50 -2.75 -10.04
CA MET A 89 3.76 -2.38 -10.67
C MET A 89 4.94 -3.07 -9.99
N LEU A 90 4.92 -3.14 -8.65
CA LEU A 90 5.99 -3.75 -7.86
C LEU A 90 6.03 -5.25 -8.07
N MET A 91 4.90 -5.95 -7.96
CA MET A 91 4.80 -7.40 -8.17
C MET A 91 5.20 -7.81 -9.58
N LYS A 92 4.80 -7.06 -10.61
CA LYS A 92 5.19 -7.33 -12.01
C LYS A 92 6.68 -7.12 -12.29
N LYS A 93 7.33 -6.22 -11.57
CA LYS A 93 8.75 -5.86 -11.79
C LYS A 93 9.70 -6.59 -10.85
N TRP A 94 9.20 -7.19 -9.77
CA TRP A 94 10.03 -7.91 -8.82
C TRP A 94 10.49 -9.24 -9.42
N ASP A 95 11.80 -9.42 -9.50
CA ASP A 95 12.42 -10.67 -9.91
C ASP A 95 13.20 -11.22 -8.71
N ALA A 96 12.63 -12.21 -8.02
CA ALA A 96 13.21 -12.70 -6.77
C ALA A 96 14.59 -13.32 -6.97
N LYS A 97 14.85 -13.95 -8.12
CA LYS A 97 16.17 -14.52 -8.44
C LYS A 97 17.21 -13.42 -8.59
N LYS A 98 16.86 -12.35 -9.31
CA LYS A 98 17.76 -11.20 -9.49
C LYS A 98 18.01 -10.45 -8.18
N GLN A 99 17.00 -10.32 -7.33
CA GLN A 99 17.12 -9.65 -6.02
C GLN A 99 17.70 -10.57 -4.93
N GLY A 100 17.76 -11.88 -5.18
CA GLY A 100 18.16 -12.89 -4.22
C GLY A 100 17.21 -12.99 -3.01
N ARG A 101 15.98 -12.49 -3.12
CA ARG A 101 14.98 -12.45 -2.04
C ARG A 101 13.55 -12.35 -2.58
N ASN A 102 12.62 -12.98 -1.89
CA ASN A 102 11.18 -12.80 -2.11
C ASN A 102 10.73 -11.46 -1.54
N LEU A 103 9.62 -10.95 -2.02
CA LEU A 103 8.99 -9.73 -1.51
C LEU A 103 7.57 -10.06 -1.09
N THR A 104 7.24 -9.71 0.15
CA THR A 104 5.88 -9.70 0.66
C THR A 104 5.48 -8.27 1.00
N VAL A 105 4.33 -7.86 0.49
CA VAL A 105 3.73 -6.55 0.72
C VAL A 105 2.57 -6.70 1.70
N LEU A 106 2.57 -5.84 2.71
CA LEU A 106 1.47 -5.63 3.64
C LEU A 106 0.87 -4.25 3.41
N THR A 107 -0.45 -4.16 3.34
CA THR A 107 -1.19 -2.90 3.41
C THR A 107 -2.42 -3.10 4.29
N PHE A 108 -2.87 -2.08 5.00
CA PHE A 108 -3.97 -2.20 5.95
C PHE A 108 -4.79 -0.93 6.03
N ASP A 109 -6.03 -1.08 6.49
CA ASP A 109 -6.88 0.06 6.81
C ASP A 109 -6.56 0.58 8.21
N ASN A 110 -6.29 1.88 8.33
CA ASN A 110 -6.12 2.51 9.64
C ASN A 110 -7.41 2.45 10.46
N ARG A 111 -7.31 2.57 11.79
CA ARG A 111 -8.49 2.69 12.67
C ARG A 111 -9.49 3.74 12.17
N GLY A 112 -10.77 3.39 12.16
CA GLY A 112 -11.84 4.27 11.68
C GLY A 112 -12.01 4.34 10.16
N VAL A 113 -11.32 3.48 9.40
CA VAL A 113 -11.36 3.44 7.93
C VAL A 113 -11.55 2.00 7.47
N GLY A 114 -12.25 1.83 6.35
CA GLY A 114 -12.37 0.54 5.64
C GLY A 114 -12.88 -0.60 6.52
N GLY A 115 -12.18 -1.74 6.51
CA GLY A 115 -12.53 -2.95 7.27
C GLY A 115 -12.01 -2.99 8.72
N THR A 116 -11.21 -2.01 9.13
CA THR A 116 -10.66 -1.92 10.49
C THR A 116 -11.66 -1.25 11.44
N ASP A 117 -11.70 -1.71 12.70
CA ASP A 117 -12.60 -1.15 13.72
C ASP A 117 -12.44 0.37 13.91
N ALA A 118 -13.54 1.01 14.29
CA ALA A 118 -13.68 2.46 14.45
C ALA A 118 -14.06 2.85 15.90
N PRO A 119 -13.15 2.69 16.88
CA PRO A 119 -13.46 3.01 18.27
C PRO A 119 -13.73 4.52 18.45
N LEU A 120 -14.72 4.86 19.28
CA LEU A 120 -15.05 6.26 19.55
C LEU A 120 -13.88 6.99 20.22
N GLY A 121 -13.55 8.16 19.71
CA GLY A 121 -12.54 9.03 20.31
C GLY A 121 -11.69 9.76 19.27
N ARG A 122 -10.73 10.55 19.76
CA ARG A 122 -9.71 11.16 18.89
C ARG A 122 -8.62 10.14 18.61
N TYR A 123 -8.19 10.06 17.36
CA TYR A 123 -7.05 9.25 16.96
C TYR A 123 -5.78 10.09 16.91
N THR A 124 -4.69 9.50 17.36
CA THR A 124 -3.36 10.07 17.22
C THR A 124 -2.53 9.24 16.24
N THR A 125 -1.53 9.86 15.64
CA THR A 125 -0.57 9.15 14.78
C THR A 125 0.23 8.10 15.55
N SER A 126 0.54 8.35 16.83
CA SER A 126 1.17 7.37 17.72
C SER A 126 0.32 6.11 17.89
N GLN A 127 -0.99 6.26 18.12
CA GLN A 127 -1.91 5.13 18.21
C GLN A 127 -2.00 4.33 16.90
N MET A 128 -2.02 5.01 15.75
CA MET A 128 -2.00 4.34 14.45
C MET A 128 -0.67 3.61 14.20
N ALA A 129 0.44 4.16 14.66
CA ALA A 129 1.74 3.49 14.62
C ALA A 129 1.78 2.26 15.54
N GLU A 130 1.19 2.34 16.75
CA GLU A 130 1.05 1.21 17.66
C GLU A 130 0.18 0.08 17.08
N ASP A 131 -0.88 0.41 16.34
CA ASP A 131 -1.67 -0.58 15.60
C ASP A 131 -0.83 -1.29 14.54
N ALA A 132 -0.06 -0.53 13.76
CA ALA A 132 0.81 -1.08 12.73
C ALA A 132 1.85 -2.02 13.33
N LEU A 133 2.49 -1.62 14.44
CA LEU A 133 3.44 -2.48 15.17
C LEU A 133 2.75 -3.74 15.72
N SER A 134 1.56 -3.60 16.30
CA SER A 134 0.80 -4.74 16.82
C SER A 134 0.38 -5.71 15.72
N LEU A 135 0.15 -5.21 14.50
CA LEU A 135 -0.10 -6.04 13.33
C LEU A 135 1.17 -6.76 12.87
N LEU A 136 2.33 -6.10 12.91
CA LEU A 136 3.61 -6.78 12.63
C LEU A 136 3.92 -7.88 13.64
N ASP A 137 3.68 -7.63 14.94
CA ASP A 137 3.82 -8.63 15.99
C ASP A 137 2.90 -9.84 15.74
N HIS A 138 1.65 -9.59 15.32
CA HIS A 138 0.70 -10.64 14.95
C HIS A 138 1.22 -11.50 13.78
N LEU A 139 1.88 -10.87 12.80
CA LEU A 139 2.47 -11.55 11.64
C LEU A 139 3.83 -12.20 11.94
N GLY A 140 4.41 -11.99 13.13
CA GLY A 140 5.76 -12.43 13.47
C GLY A 140 6.85 -11.70 12.68
N TRP A 141 6.63 -10.42 12.36
CA TRP A 141 7.57 -9.61 11.58
C TRP A 141 8.43 -8.71 12.48
N ASP A 142 9.67 -9.15 12.74
CA ASP A 142 10.63 -8.37 13.55
C ASP A 142 11.16 -7.10 12.82
N SER A 143 11.08 -7.08 11.48
CA SER A 143 11.56 -5.96 10.66
C SER A 143 10.81 -5.87 9.34
N ALA A 144 10.57 -4.63 8.88
CA ALA A 144 10.04 -4.33 7.55
C ALA A 144 10.43 -2.92 7.09
N HIS A 145 10.36 -2.69 5.78
CA HIS A 145 10.42 -1.36 5.20
C HIS A 145 9.04 -0.70 5.21
N PHE A 146 8.97 0.60 5.51
CA PHE A 146 7.71 1.34 5.51
C PHE A 146 7.68 2.38 4.40
N VAL A 147 6.56 2.43 3.67
CA VAL A 147 6.25 3.49 2.72
C VAL A 147 4.90 4.05 3.07
N GLY A 148 4.83 5.37 3.26
CA GLY A 148 3.58 6.07 3.57
C GLY A 148 3.31 7.19 2.58
N ILE A 149 2.03 7.41 2.28
CA ILE A 149 1.58 8.64 1.59
C ILE A 149 0.97 9.57 2.62
N ARG A 150 1.38 10.84 2.60
CA ARG A 150 0.68 11.90 3.34
C ARG A 150 -0.16 12.72 2.39
N CYS A 151 -1.45 12.87 2.69
CA CYS A 151 -2.21 14.01 2.20
C CYS A 151 -1.79 15.23 3.02
N VAL A 152 -1.22 16.24 2.35
CA VAL A 152 -0.98 17.54 2.96
C VAL A 152 -2.25 18.36 2.77
N GLU A 153 -2.95 18.72 3.85
CA GLU A 153 -3.88 19.84 3.77
C GLU A 153 -3.05 21.12 3.65
N HIS A 154 -3.15 21.79 2.50
CA HIS A 154 -2.71 23.16 2.37
C HIS A 154 -3.67 24.05 3.19
N HIS A 155 -3.40 24.23 4.48
CA HIS A 155 -3.85 25.44 5.14
C HIS A 155 -2.97 26.58 4.62
N ALA A 156 -3.42 27.21 3.53
CA ALA A 156 -3.04 28.58 3.22
C ALA A 156 -3.68 29.48 4.29
N LEU A 157 -2.84 30.07 5.14
CA LEU A 157 -3.16 31.26 5.91
C LEU A 157 -3.32 32.46 4.97
#